data_AF-A0A538AJ23-F1
#
_entry.id   AF-A0A538AJ23-F1
#
_cell.length_a   1.000
_cell.length_b   1.000
_cell.length_c   1.000
_cell.angle_alpha   90.00
_cell.angle_beta   90.00
_cell.angle_gamma   90.00
#
_symmetry.space_group_name_H-M   'P 1'
#
loop_
_entity.id
_entity.type
_entity.pdbx_description
1 polymer ?
#
loop_
_entity_poly.entity_id
_entity_poly.type
_entity_poly.pdbx_seq_one_letter_code
_entity_poly.pdbx_strand_id
1 'polypeptide(L)'
;MVCARRWCAGWADPALTYGAADGALELVVLDTTHPAAVARVTEELPPEETMYVIASKSGTTLETNSHMEHFWARTPDGSHFVAITDPGTPLEKLARERSFRRVFLNPPDIGGRYSALSLFGLVPAALLGAPLFELLDAAQEMACACDPAVPVEENPGAWLGAAIGEAARAGRDKLTIVLPEAIASFGDWVEQLIAESTGKEGRGILPVVGEDIGVPEAYRDDRFFVSYGEQPSVGDQPVVVLPDRGAAHLGAEFFRWEFATALAGWVLGINPFDQPNVASAKQATAEILEAGTTEAPGLDDVEALLAQVKPGDYIALQAFVDPTEEARDDLQRARLALRDRFGVATTLGFGPRYLHSTGQLHKGGPNSGVFIQLVDEERKNDIPIPGKPFSFGALIDAQALGDLRSLRAAGRRVARTTLSQLRRVIG
;
A
#
# COMPACT_ATOMS: atom_id res chain seq x y z
N MET A 1 0.62 -12.14 2.52
CA MET A 1 0.68 -13.56 2.11
C MET A 1 0.06 -13.64 0.73
N VAL A 2 0.61 -14.46 -0.14
CA VAL A 2 0.10 -14.61 -1.50
C VAL A 2 -0.32 -16.07 -1.67
N CYS A 3 -1.61 -16.31 -1.88
CA CYS A 3 -2.18 -17.64 -2.10
C CYS A 3 -2.51 -17.79 -3.57
N ALA A 4 -2.28 -18.96 -4.16
CA ALA A 4 -2.52 -19.16 -5.57
C ALA A 4 -3.51 -20.29 -5.85
N ARG A 5 -4.61 -20.02 -6.59
CA ARG A 5 -5.72 -20.96 -6.90
C ARG A 5 -6.34 -20.72 -8.30
N ARG A 6 -7.57 -21.19 -8.55
CA ARG A 6 -8.38 -21.09 -9.78
C ARG A 6 -9.78 -20.48 -9.46
N TRP A 7 -10.12 -19.42 -10.18
CA TRP A 7 -11.08 -18.29 -10.25
C TRP A 7 -11.73 -17.61 -9.02
N CYS A 8 -11.51 -16.29 -8.80
CA CYS A 8 -12.45 -15.13 -8.98
C CYS A 8 -11.84 -13.78 -8.47
N ALA A 9 -12.19 -12.66 -9.11
CA ALA A 9 -11.47 -11.37 -9.16
C ALA A 9 -11.43 -10.49 -7.88
N GLY A 10 -10.36 -9.69 -7.74
CA GLY A 10 -10.20 -8.63 -6.74
C GLY A 10 -9.27 -7.49 -7.21
N TRP A 11 -9.49 -6.29 -6.67
CA TRP A 11 -9.09 -4.96 -7.21
C TRP A 11 -7.58 -4.61 -7.29
N ALA A 12 -6.69 -5.52 -6.93
CA ALA A 12 -5.25 -5.39 -7.20
C ALA A 12 -4.71 -6.75 -7.62
N ASP A 13 -5.46 -7.45 -8.48
CA ASP A 13 -5.07 -8.73 -9.03
C ASP A 13 -4.05 -8.47 -10.14
N PRO A 14 -2.77 -8.84 -9.96
CA PRO A 14 -1.80 -8.75 -11.04
C PRO A 14 -2.17 -9.66 -12.23
N ALA A 15 -3.12 -10.59 -12.05
CA ALA A 15 -3.71 -11.37 -13.15
C ALA A 15 -4.61 -10.53 -14.07
N LEU A 16 -5.18 -9.40 -13.63
CA LEU A 16 -5.83 -8.44 -14.54
C LEU A 16 -4.79 -7.73 -15.43
N THR A 17 -3.57 -7.57 -14.92
CA THR A 17 -2.49 -6.86 -15.61
C THR A 17 -1.77 -7.76 -16.61
N TYR A 18 -1.38 -8.99 -16.23
CA TYR A 18 -0.62 -9.88 -17.11
C TYR A 18 -1.45 -11.01 -17.76
N GLY A 19 -2.72 -11.17 -17.38
CA GLY A 19 -3.55 -12.30 -17.80
C GLY A 19 -3.07 -13.63 -17.20
N ALA A 20 -3.91 -14.67 -17.27
CA ALA A 20 -3.50 -16.02 -16.89
C ALA A 20 -2.97 -16.75 -18.13
N ALA A 21 -1.65 -16.97 -18.21
CA ALA A 21 -1.07 -17.86 -19.21
C ALA A 21 -1.50 -19.32 -18.99
N ASP A 22 -1.41 -20.18 -20.00
CA ASP A 22 -1.72 -21.61 -19.85
C ASP A 22 -0.81 -22.24 -18.77
N GLY A 23 -1.43 -22.77 -17.71
CA GLY A 23 -0.72 -23.36 -16.56
C GLY A 23 -0.29 -22.34 -15.48
N ALA A 24 -0.64 -21.06 -15.63
CA ALA A 24 -0.48 -20.07 -14.57
C ALA A 24 -1.37 -20.38 -13.37
N LEU A 25 -0.90 -19.98 -12.19
CA LEU A 25 -1.73 -19.94 -11.00
C LEU A 25 -2.39 -18.56 -10.93
N GLU A 26 -3.53 -18.46 -10.25
CA GLU A 26 -4.09 -17.15 -9.93
C GLU A 26 -3.54 -16.60 -8.64
N LEU A 27 -3.79 -15.33 -8.35
CA LEU A 27 -3.27 -14.67 -7.16
C LEU A 27 -4.38 -14.18 -6.25
N VAL A 28 -4.33 -14.59 -4.98
CA VAL A 28 -5.06 -13.97 -3.89
C VAL A 28 -4.04 -13.36 -2.94
N VAL A 29 -4.03 -12.03 -2.84
CA VAL A 29 -3.19 -11.31 -1.89
C VAL A 29 -3.99 -11.11 -0.60
N LEU A 30 -3.54 -11.75 0.48
CA LEU A 30 -4.05 -11.51 1.83
C LEU A 30 -3.07 -10.62 2.60
N ASP A 31 -3.39 -9.33 2.66
CA ASP A 31 -2.60 -8.26 3.27
C ASP A 31 -3.37 -7.51 4.38
N THR A 32 -4.54 -8.01 4.75
CA THR A 32 -5.29 -7.58 5.93
C THR A 32 -5.31 -8.66 7.01
N THR A 33 -5.38 -8.24 8.28
CA THR A 33 -5.60 -9.11 9.44
C THR A 33 -7.07 -9.16 9.85
N HIS A 34 -7.98 -8.56 9.07
CA HIS A 34 -9.40 -8.54 9.39
C HIS A 34 -9.98 -9.97 9.38
N PRO A 35 -10.57 -10.46 10.48
CA PRO A 35 -10.94 -11.87 10.61
C PRO A 35 -11.98 -12.34 9.59
N ALA A 36 -12.91 -11.47 9.15
CA ALA A 36 -13.86 -11.86 8.11
C ALA A 36 -13.20 -12.04 6.73
N ALA A 37 -12.16 -11.24 6.41
CA ALA A 37 -11.41 -11.42 5.18
C ALA A 37 -10.53 -12.68 5.24
N VAL A 38 -9.88 -12.92 6.39
CA VAL A 38 -9.16 -14.16 6.65
C VAL A 38 -10.10 -15.36 6.52
N ALA A 39 -11.32 -15.31 7.08
CA ALA A 39 -12.33 -16.37 6.95
C ALA A 39 -12.70 -16.63 5.49
N ARG A 40 -13.07 -15.60 4.73
CA ARG A 40 -13.44 -15.75 3.32
C ARG A 40 -12.33 -16.41 2.50
N VAL A 41 -11.10 -15.87 2.57
CA VAL A 41 -9.94 -16.45 1.86
C VAL A 41 -9.68 -17.89 2.34
N THR A 42 -9.89 -18.17 3.62
CA THR A 42 -9.74 -19.51 4.18
C THR A 42 -10.77 -20.51 3.64
N GLU A 43 -12.00 -20.07 3.39
CA GLU A 43 -13.10 -20.88 2.84
C GLU A 43 -12.98 -21.04 1.32
N GLU A 44 -12.50 -20.02 0.63
CA GLU A 44 -12.31 -20.00 -0.82
C GLU A 44 -11.11 -20.84 -1.28
N LEU A 45 -10.15 -21.14 -0.40
CA LEU A 45 -8.91 -21.84 -0.76
C LEU A 45 -8.90 -23.30 -0.27
N PRO A 46 -8.97 -24.30 -1.17
CA PRO A 46 -8.85 -25.71 -0.83
C PRO A 46 -7.37 -25.98 -0.47
N PRO A 47 -7.11 -26.52 0.73
CA PRO A 47 -5.76 -26.80 1.20
C PRO A 47 -4.87 -27.55 0.19
N GLU A 48 -5.43 -28.53 -0.50
CA GLU A 48 -4.74 -29.46 -1.39
C GLU A 48 -4.39 -28.89 -2.77
N GLU A 49 -5.02 -27.80 -3.18
CA GLU A 49 -4.75 -27.14 -4.48
C GLU A 49 -4.10 -25.76 -4.32
N THR A 50 -3.76 -25.38 -3.08
CA THR A 50 -3.25 -24.04 -2.78
C THR A 50 -1.76 -24.09 -2.48
N MET A 51 -1.02 -23.15 -3.10
CA MET A 51 0.35 -22.82 -2.69
C MET A 51 0.35 -21.50 -1.92
N TYR A 52 1.00 -21.49 -0.77
CA TYR A 52 1.15 -20.33 0.11
C TYR A 52 2.55 -19.72 -0.04
N VAL A 53 2.61 -18.48 -0.50
CA VAL A 53 3.85 -17.71 -0.62
C VAL A 53 3.95 -16.74 0.56
N ILE A 54 4.92 -17.02 1.43
CA ILE A 54 5.23 -16.26 2.65
C ILE A 54 6.35 -15.27 2.33
N ALA A 55 5.97 -14.02 2.09
CA ALA A 55 6.90 -12.94 1.76
C ALA A 55 7.12 -12.02 2.97
N SER A 56 8.36 -11.96 3.47
CA SER A 56 8.75 -11.01 4.52
C SER A 56 10.27 -10.78 4.48
N LYS A 57 10.70 -9.54 4.21
CA LYS A 57 12.12 -9.16 4.21
C LYS A 57 12.79 -9.49 5.55
N SER A 58 12.20 -9.05 6.67
CA SER A 58 12.76 -9.28 8.01
C SER A 58 12.49 -10.69 8.55
N GLY A 59 11.52 -11.41 7.98
CA GLY A 59 11.01 -12.67 8.53
C GLY A 59 10.24 -12.51 9.85
N THR A 60 9.97 -11.27 10.27
CA THR A 60 9.36 -10.96 11.58
C THR A 60 8.05 -10.17 11.47
N THR A 61 7.62 -9.81 10.25
CA THR A 61 6.34 -9.11 10.01
C THR A 61 5.19 -9.86 10.68
N LEU A 62 4.51 -9.19 11.62
CA LEU A 62 3.53 -9.83 12.49
C LEU A 62 2.34 -10.37 11.68
N GLU A 63 1.83 -9.58 10.75
CA GLU A 63 0.72 -9.93 9.86
C GLU A 63 1.05 -11.17 9.03
N THR A 64 2.20 -11.17 8.35
CA THR A 64 2.68 -12.30 7.55
C THR A 64 2.83 -13.57 8.38
N ASN A 65 3.41 -13.46 9.57
CA ASN A 65 3.61 -14.60 10.46
C ASN A 65 2.28 -15.14 11.02
N SER A 66 1.33 -14.26 11.36
CA SER A 66 -0.01 -14.67 11.81
C SER A 66 -0.78 -15.43 10.74
N HIS A 67 -0.75 -14.94 9.48
CA HIS A 67 -1.31 -15.69 8.36
C HIS A 67 -0.60 -17.04 8.17
N MET A 68 0.73 -17.05 8.20
CA MET A 68 1.51 -18.28 8.01
C MET A 68 1.14 -19.36 9.03
N GLU A 69 1.02 -19.01 10.32
CA GLU A 69 0.60 -19.99 11.34
C GLU A 69 -0.84 -20.46 11.15
N HIS A 70 -1.75 -19.58 10.73
CA HIS A 70 -3.15 -19.94 10.42
C HIS A 70 -3.25 -20.98 9.30
N PHE A 71 -2.57 -20.74 8.17
CA PHE A 71 -2.59 -21.68 7.05
C PHE A 71 -1.74 -22.93 7.28
N TRP A 72 -0.64 -22.83 8.04
CA TRP A 72 0.15 -23.99 8.44
C TRP A 72 -0.65 -24.97 9.31
N ALA A 73 -1.47 -24.47 10.24
CA ALA A 73 -2.31 -25.33 11.06
C ALA A 73 -3.35 -26.13 10.24
N ARG A 74 -3.75 -25.62 9.06
CA ARG A 74 -4.68 -26.26 8.14
C ARG A 74 -3.98 -27.18 7.14
N THR A 75 -2.80 -26.79 6.69
CA THR A 75 -1.98 -27.51 5.71
C THR A 75 -0.57 -27.71 6.29
N PRO A 76 -0.36 -28.64 7.24
CA PRO A 76 0.96 -28.83 7.89
C PRO A 76 1.92 -29.64 7.01
N ASP A 77 2.05 -29.24 5.75
CA ASP A 77 2.95 -29.83 4.75
C ASP A 77 3.71 -28.71 4.03
N GLY A 78 5.03 -28.67 4.23
CA GLY A 78 5.92 -27.68 3.61
C GLY A 78 5.90 -27.72 2.08
N SER A 79 5.44 -28.80 1.44
CA SER A 79 5.33 -28.88 -0.01
C SER A 79 4.37 -27.85 -0.63
N HIS A 80 3.46 -27.31 0.19
CA HIS A 80 2.52 -26.24 -0.15
C HIS A 80 3.04 -24.82 0.13
N PHE A 81 4.23 -24.68 0.74
CA PHE A 81 4.73 -23.39 1.20
C PHE A 81 6.02 -22.99 0.48
N VAL A 82 6.11 -21.71 0.15
CA VAL A 82 7.31 -21.06 -0.36
C VAL A 82 7.59 -19.84 0.50
N ALA A 83 8.86 -19.58 0.81
CA ALA A 83 9.28 -18.36 1.50
C ALA A 83 10.08 -17.44 0.57
N ILE A 84 9.85 -16.14 0.68
CA ILE A 84 10.67 -15.08 0.07
C ILE A 84 11.13 -14.17 1.21
N THR A 85 12.44 -14.11 1.46
CA THR A 85 13.02 -13.42 2.62
C THR A 85 14.49 -13.09 2.39
N ASP A 86 15.10 -12.30 3.27
CA ASP A 86 16.54 -12.05 3.24
C ASP A 86 17.34 -13.22 3.87
N PRO A 87 18.63 -13.36 3.57
CA PRO A 87 19.50 -14.33 4.23
C PRO A 87 19.58 -14.15 5.76
N GLY A 88 19.54 -15.26 6.50
CA GLY A 88 19.73 -15.31 7.95
C GLY A 88 18.49 -14.96 8.78
N THR A 89 17.32 -14.79 8.16
CA THR A 89 16.10 -14.38 8.88
C THR A 89 15.44 -15.54 9.65
N PRO A 90 14.60 -15.24 10.65
CA PRO A 90 13.79 -16.27 11.31
C PRO A 90 12.88 -17.04 10.34
N LEU A 91 12.39 -16.37 9.29
CA LEU A 91 11.56 -17.02 8.26
C LEU A 91 12.37 -18.01 7.42
N GLU A 92 13.63 -17.70 7.07
CA GLU A 92 14.49 -18.68 6.40
C GLU A 92 14.66 -19.93 7.26
N LYS A 93 15.00 -19.75 8.54
CA LYS A 93 15.21 -20.86 9.48
C LYS A 93 13.94 -21.72 9.61
N LEU A 94 12.80 -21.07 9.85
CA LEU A 94 11.50 -21.74 9.98
C LEU A 94 11.12 -22.49 8.71
N ALA A 95 11.29 -21.88 7.54
CA ALA A 95 10.98 -22.51 6.26
C ALA A 95 11.82 -23.78 6.04
N ARG A 96 13.09 -23.77 6.45
CA ARG A 96 13.96 -24.96 6.40
C ARG A 96 13.50 -26.03 7.40
N GLU A 97 13.18 -25.64 8.64
CA GLU A 97 12.67 -26.56 9.67
C GLU A 97 11.35 -27.22 9.25
N ARG A 98 10.44 -26.45 8.65
CA ARG A 98 9.14 -26.89 8.16
C ARG A 98 9.19 -27.50 6.74
N SER A 99 10.38 -27.67 6.18
CA SER A 99 10.60 -28.28 4.85
C SER A 99 9.77 -27.62 3.74
N PHE A 100 9.72 -26.29 3.75
CA PHE A 100 9.06 -25.51 2.69
C PHE A 100 9.65 -25.88 1.33
N ARG A 101 8.78 -25.98 0.31
CA ARG A 101 9.12 -26.37 -1.05
C ARG A 101 10.30 -25.59 -1.60
N ARG A 102 10.37 -24.29 -1.30
CA ARG A 102 11.48 -23.42 -1.70
C ARG A 102 11.62 -22.21 -0.77
N VAL A 103 12.87 -21.78 -0.58
CA VAL A 103 13.23 -20.51 0.05
C VAL A 103 13.99 -19.64 -0.95
N PHE A 104 13.40 -18.54 -1.37
CA PHE A 104 14.01 -17.53 -2.23
C PHE A 104 14.68 -16.47 -1.35
N LEU A 105 16.00 -16.35 -1.48
CA LEU A 105 16.81 -15.40 -0.71
C LEU A 105 17.06 -14.14 -1.54
N ASN A 106 16.49 -13.02 -1.10
CA ASN A 106 16.61 -11.74 -1.77
C ASN A 106 17.91 -11.01 -1.38
N PRO A 107 18.51 -10.18 -2.26
CA PRO A 107 19.62 -9.31 -1.87
C PRO A 107 19.20 -8.35 -0.73
N PRO A 108 19.94 -8.32 0.40
CA PRO A 108 19.53 -7.58 1.59
C PRO A 108 19.64 -6.05 1.44
N ASP A 109 20.43 -5.59 0.48
CA ASP A 109 20.67 -4.18 0.14
C ASP A 109 19.52 -3.54 -0.64
N ILE A 110 18.54 -4.33 -1.11
CA ILE A 110 17.34 -3.82 -1.79
C ILE A 110 16.26 -3.51 -0.75
N GLY A 111 15.86 -2.25 -0.61
CA GLY A 111 14.76 -1.82 0.27
C GLY A 111 13.40 -2.41 -0.17
N GLY A 112 12.49 -2.65 0.78
CA GLY A 112 11.21 -3.34 0.50
C GLY A 112 10.37 -2.66 -0.59
N ARG A 113 10.22 -1.34 -0.56
CA ARG A 113 9.48 -0.58 -1.59
C ARG A 113 10.18 -0.50 -2.96
N TYR A 114 11.48 -0.79 -3.02
CA TYR A 114 12.30 -0.87 -4.24
C TYR A 114 12.50 -2.34 -4.70
N SER A 115 11.64 -3.26 -4.24
CA SER A 115 11.83 -4.71 -4.42
C SER A 115 10.90 -5.33 -5.48
N ALA A 116 10.14 -4.52 -6.22
CA ALA A 116 9.21 -5.01 -7.24
C ALA A 116 9.91 -5.82 -8.35
N LEU A 117 11.09 -5.40 -8.77
CA LEU A 117 11.91 -6.11 -9.76
C LEU A 117 12.89 -7.13 -9.14
N SER A 118 12.75 -7.40 -7.84
CA SER A 118 13.53 -8.42 -7.12
C SER A 118 12.74 -9.74 -7.01
N LEU A 119 13.24 -10.71 -6.23
CA LEU A 119 12.52 -11.96 -6.01
C LEU A 119 11.15 -11.76 -5.35
N PHE A 120 10.95 -10.66 -4.64
CA PHE A 120 9.64 -10.32 -4.05
C PHE A 120 8.52 -10.10 -5.07
N GLY A 121 8.82 -9.49 -6.23
CA GLY A 121 7.84 -9.35 -7.31
C GLY A 121 7.98 -10.40 -8.41
N LEU A 122 9.22 -10.81 -8.74
CA LEU A 122 9.46 -11.75 -9.83
C LEU A 122 8.95 -13.17 -9.53
N VAL A 123 8.99 -13.64 -8.27
CA VAL A 123 8.47 -14.97 -7.93
C VAL A 123 6.95 -15.03 -8.09
N PRO A 124 6.14 -14.12 -7.50
CA PRO A 124 4.70 -14.06 -7.79
C PRO A 124 4.39 -13.86 -9.28
N ALA A 125 5.13 -12.99 -9.97
CA ALA A 125 4.94 -12.76 -11.40
C ALA A 125 5.20 -14.02 -12.24
N ALA A 126 6.23 -14.81 -11.92
CA ALA A 126 6.49 -16.10 -12.57
C ALA A 126 5.32 -17.07 -12.40
N LEU A 127 4.74 -17.13 -11.20
CA LEU A 127 3.63 -18.03 -10.88
C LEU A 127 2.35 -17.65 -11.62
N LEU A 128 2.18 -16.37 -11.92
CA LEU A 128 1.10 -15.84 -12.75
C LEU A 128 1.34 -16.01 -14.25
N GLY A 129 2.52 -16.50 -14.66
CA GLY A 129 2.87 -16.60 -16.08
C GLY A 129 3.19 -15.27 -16.75
N ALA A 130 3.55 -14.24 -15.97
CA ALA A 130 3.98 -12.96 -16.53
C ALA A 130 5.25 -13.12 -17.39
N PRO A 131 5.40 -12.33 -18.48
CA PRO A 131 6.55 -12.42 -19.38
C PRO A 131 7.80 -11.79 -18.74
N LEU A 132 8.44 -12.52 -17.81
CA LEU A 132 9.51 -11.97 -16.98
C LEU A 132 10.69 -11.40 -17.78
N PHE A 133 11.05 -12.03 -18.90
CA PHE A 133 12.13 -11.54 -19.75
C PHE A 133 11.78 -10.18 -20.36
N GLU A 134 10.58 -10.03 -20.94
CA GLU A 134 10.13 -8.75 -21.51
C GLU A 134 10.03 -7.67 -20.44
N LEU A 135 9.54 -8.03 -19.25
CA LEU A 135 9.46 -7.12 -18.10
C LEU A 135 10.87 -6.63 -17.69
N LEU A 136 11.83 -7.55 -17.56
CA LEU A 136 13.20 -7.19 -17.17
C LEU A 136 13.96 -6.46 -18.29
N ASP A 137 13.73 -6.81 -19.55
CA ASP A 137 14.28 -6.10 -20.71
C ASP A 137 13.78 -4.65 -20.75
N ALA A 138 12.48 -4.43 -20.54
CA ALA A 138 11.89 -3.09 -20.45
C ALA A 138 12.47 -2.28 -19.28
N ALA A 139 12.71 -2.92 -18.13
CA ALA A 139 13.37 -2.28 -16.99
C ALA A 139 14.82 -1.90 -17.31
N GLN A 140 15.56 -2.78 -17.98
CA GLN A 140 16.95 -2.54 -18.39
C GLN A 140 17.05 -1.43 -19.43
N GLU A 141 16.12 -1.37 -20.38
CA GLU A 141 16.02 -0.26 -21.35
C GLU A 141 15.79 1.08 -20.63
N MET A 142 14.88 1.13 -19.66
CA MET A 142 14.68 2.34 -18.85
C MET A 142 15.91 2.70 -18.04
N ALA A 143 16.61 1.72 -17.47
CA ALA A 143 17.85 1.94 -16.74
C ALA A 143 18.94 2.56 -17.63
N CYS A 144 19.10 2.07 -18.86
CA CYS A 144 20.00 2.66 -19.85
C CYS A 144 19.56 4.08 -20.24
N ALA A 145 18.26 4.33 -20.39
CA ALA A 145 17.73 5.68 -20.66
C ALA A 145 17.93 6.64 -19.48
N CYS A 146 18.05 6.12 -18.26
CA CYS A 146 18.34 6.88 -17.05
C CYS A 146 19.83 6.95 -16.69
N ASP A 147 20.73 6.50 -17.58
CA ASP A 147 22.17 6.47 -17.31
C ASP A 147 22.71 7.88 -16.97
N PRO A 148 23.68 8.01 -16.04
CA PRO A 148 24.25 9.31 -15.66
C PRO A 148 24.86 10.12 -16.82
N ALA A 149 25.22 9.47 -17.94
CA ALA A 149 25.70 10.15 -19.13
C ALA A 149 24.58 10.80 -19.97
N VAL A 150 23.31 10.45 -19.73
CA VAL A 150 22.15 11.03 -20.43
C VAL A 150 21.82 12.39 -19.83
N PRO A 151 21.71 13.47 -20.63
CA PRO A 151 21.28 14.79 -20.15
C PRO A 151 19.95 14.72 -19.39
N VAL A 152 19.78 15.56 -18.36
CA VAL A 152 18.62 15.49 -17.46
C VAL A 152 17.29 15.68 -18.22
N GLU A 153 17.28 16.51 -19.25
CA GLU A 153 16.13 16.76 -20.12
C GLU A 153 15.72 15.56 -20.99
N GLU A 154 16.65 14.62 -21.23
CA GLU A 154 16.41 13.39 -22.00
C GLU A 154 16.31 12.15 -21.10
N ASN A 155 16.74 12.25 -19.84
CA ASN A 155 16.69 11.19 -18.85
C ASN A 155 15.28 11.11 -18.23
N PRO A 156 14.47 10.08 -18.55
CA PRO A 156 13.06 10.04 -18.20
C PRO A 156 12.82 9.95 -16.68
N GLY A 157 13.67 9.23 -15.95
CA GLY A 157 13.59 9.14 -14.49
C GLY A 157 14.00 10.45 -13.83
N ALA A 158 15.09 11.07 -14.29
CA ALA A 158 15.57 12.33 -13.74
C ALA A 158 14.61 13.49 -14.02
N TRP A 159 14.09 13.58 -15.24
CA TRP A 159 13.12 14.61 -15.60
C TRP A 159 11.84 14.49 -14.76
N LEU A 160 11.27 13.28 -14.64
CA LEU A 160 10.07 13.05 -13.84
C LEU A 160 10.31 13.37 -12.36
N GLY A 161 11.44 12.91 -11.81
CA GLY A 161 11.79 13.18 -10.41
C GLY A 161 12.01 14.67 -10.12
N ALA A 162 12.64 15.40 -11.04
CA ALA A 162 12.81 16.84 -10.94
C ALA A 162 11.47 17.58 -11.01
N ALA A 163 10.59 17.20 -11.94
CA ALA A 163 9.27 17.79 -12.08
C ALA A 163 8.42 17.61 -10.81
N ILE A 164 8.38 16.37 -10.27
CA ILE A 164 7.67 16.04 -9.03
C ILE A 164 8.28 16.79 -7.82
N GLY A 165 9.61 16.76 -7.68
CA GLY A 165 10.32 17.38 -6.56
C GLY A 165 10.18 18.90 -6.53
N GLU A 166 10.35 19.56 -7.69
CA GLU A 166 10.22 21.03 -7.79
C GLU A 166 8.75 21.47 -7.67
N ALA A 167 7.80 20.69 -8.19
CA ALA A 167 6.37 20.93 -7.93
C ALA A 167 6.07 20.91 -6.42
N ALA A 168 6.56 19.89 -5.70
CA ALA A 168 6.39 19.80 -4.25
C ALA A 168 7.04 20.99 -3.52
N ARG A 169 8.24 21.43 -3.93
CA ARG A 169 8.88 22.65 -3.38
C ARG A 169 8.09 23.92 -3.65
N ALA A 170 7.37 23.98 -4.76
CA ALA A 170 6.48 25.08 -5.12
C ALA A 170 5.11 25.01 -4.42
N GLY A 171 4.88 24.04 -3.53
CA GLY A 171 3.63 23.87 -2.79
C GLY A 171 2.63 22.90 -3.43
N ARG A 172 3.01 22.22 -4.52
CA ARG A 172 2.22 21.19 -5.21
C ARG A 172 2.64 19.79 -4.79
N ASP A 173 2.43 19.48 -3.51
CA ASP A 173 2.88 18.23 -2.89
C ASP A 173 1.82 17.12 -2.94
N LYS A 174 0.65 17.34 -3.58
CA LYS A 174 -0.40 16.34 -3.77
C LYS A 174 -0.31 15.76 -5.19
N LEU A 175 0.46 14.68 -5.31
CA LEU A 175 0.74 13.99 -6.57
C LEU A 175 -0.39 13.02 -6.91
N THR A 176 -1.26 13.39 -7.84
CA THR A 176 -2.35 12.54 -8.33
C THR A 176 -1.88 11.67 -9.49
N ILE A 177 -2.07 10.37 -9.38
CA ILE A 177 -1.63 9.40 -10.39
C ILE A 177 -2.88 8.83 -11.06
N VAL A 178 -2.98 9.03 -12.38
CA VAL A 178 -4.12 8.61 -13.21
C VAL A 178 -3.68 7.46 -14.10
N LEU A 179 -4.26 6.29 -13.86
CA LEU A 179 -3.86 5.04 -14.51
C LEU A 179 -5.03 4.45 -15.30
N PRO A 180 -4.76 3.83 -16.48
CA PRO A 180 -5.68 2.90 -17.11
C PRO A 180 -6.04 1.75 -16.15
N GLU A 181 -7.27 1.25 -16.26
CA GLU A 181 -7.79 0.15 -15.44
C GLU A 181 -6.86 -1.09 -15.47
N ALA A 182 -6.30 -1.42 -16.64
CA ALA A 182 -5.42 -2.57 -16.85
C ALA A 182 -4.15 -2.56 -15.97
N ILE A 183 -3.70 -1.38 -15.53
CA ILE A 183 -2.52 -1.20 -14.67
C ILE A 183 -2.85 -0.50 -13.35
N ALA A 184 -4.11 -0.47 -12.92
CA ALA A 184 -4.52 0.25 -11.72
C ALA A 184 -3.74 -0.19 -10.46
N SER A 185 -3.42 -1.48 -10.34
CA SER A 185 -2.63 -2.07 -9.24
C SER A 185 -1.19 -1.54 -9.16
N PHE A 186 -0.64 -1.01 -10.26
CA PHE A 186 0.65 -0.33 -10.26
C PHE A 186 0.62 0.90 -9.34
N GLY A 187 -0.52 1.59 -9.26
CA GLY A 187 -0.71 2.77 -8.42
C GLY A 187 -0.48 2.49 -6.94
N ASP A 188 -0.93 1.34 -6.45
CA ASP A 188 -0.69 0.94 -5.04
C ASP A 188 0.80 0.82 -4.72
N TRP A 189 1.59 0.30 -5.65
CA TRP A 189 3.05 0.22 -5.47
C TRP A 189 3.69 1.62 -5.53
N VAL A 190 3.30 2.47 -6.47
CA VAL A 190 3.80 3.86 -6.55
C VAL A 190 3.43 4.65 -5.28
N GLU A 191 2.25 4.42 -4.73
CA GLU A 191 1.80 5.02 -3.45
C GLU A 191 2.81 4.70 -2.33
N GLN A 192 3.10 3.42 -2.14
CA GLN A 192 4.08 2.99 -1.14
C GLN A 192 5.47 3.59 -1.41
N LEU A 193 5.94 3.52 -2.65
CA LEU A 193 7.25 3.99 -3.04
C LEU A 193 7.44 5.46 -2.65
N ILE A 194 6.49 6.32 -3.01
CA ILE A 194 6.58 7.78 -2.80
C ILE A 194 6.35 8.13 -1.34
N ALA A 195 5.28 7.61 -0.73
CA ALA A 195 4.90 8.00 0.63
C ALA A 195 5.97 7.60 1.66
N GLU A 196 6.52 6.38 1.57
CA GLU A 196 7.58 5.97 2.49
C GLU A 196 8.92 6.63 2.21
N SER A 197 9.26 6.85 0.93
CA SER A 197 10.53 7.48 0.58
C SER A 197 10.57 8.95 0.95
N THR A 198 9.44 9.65 0.81
CA THR A 198 9.40 11.12 0.97
C THR A 198 8.84 11.61 2.30
N GLY A 199 8.00 10.83 2.98
CA GLY A 199 7.25 11.25 4.16
C GLY A 199 8.05 11.28 5.46
N LYS A 200 9.00 12.20 5.60
CA LYS A 200 9.89 12.31 6.77
C LYS A 200 10.37 13.74 6.99
N GLU A 201 10.83 14.01 8.21
CA GLU A 201 11.39 15.32 8.60
C GLU A 201 10.41 16.50 8.36
N GLY A 202 9.11 16.25 8.48
CA GLY A 202 8.06 17.25 8.22
C GLY A 202 7.86 17.58 6.74
N ARG A 203 8.51 16.84 5.83
CA ARG A 203 8.40 16.95 4.37
C ARG A 203 7.76 15.69 3.81
N GLY A 204 7.26 15.77 2.58
CA GLY A 204 6.73 14.61 1.88
C GLY A 204 5.86 15.00 0.71
N ILE A 205 5.66 14.02 -0.17
CA ILE A 205 4.75 14.10 -1.31
C ILE A 205 3.63 13.13 -0.99
N LEU A 206 2.38 13.59 -1.07
CA LEU A 206 1.21 12.75 -0.93
C LEU A 206 0.89 12.12 -2.28
N PRO A 207 1.12 10.81 -2.48
CA PRO A 207 0.55 10.11 -3.61
C PRO A 207 -0.97 9.97 -3.43
N VAL A 208 -1.72 10.36 -4.45
CA VAL A 208 -3.18 10.23 -4.53
C VAL A 208 -3.49 9.26 -5.65
N VAL A 209 -3.82 8.02 -5.28
CA VAL A 209 -4.11 6.91 -6.20
C VAL A 209 -5.57 6.48 -6.11
N GLY A 210 -6.16 6.05 -7.22
CA GLY A 210 -7.56 5.60 -7.28
C GLY A 210 -8.60 6.69 -6.99
N GLU A 211 -8.24 7.97 -7.11
CA GLU A 211 -9.21 9.08 -7.05
C GLU A 211 -9.79 9.30 -8.45
N ASP A 212 -11.09 9.11 -8.62
CA ASP A 212 -11.76 9.38 -9.91
C ASP A 212 -11.62 10.86 -10.26
N ILE A 213 -11.42 11.20 -11.53
CA ILE A 213 -11.24 12.60 -11.95
C ILE A 213 -12.55 13.37 -11.78
N GLY A 214 -12.51 14.41 -10.96
CA GLY A 214 -13.61 15.35 -10.74
C GLY A 214 -13.61 16.50 -11.75
N VAL A 215 -14.55 17.42 -11.57
CA VAL A 215 -14.56 18.69 -12.31
C VAL A 215 -13.36 19.55 -11.92
N PRO A 216 -12.82 20.41 -12.82
CA PRO A 216 -11.67 21.26 -12.53
C PRO A 216 -11.74 22.05 -11.22
N GLU A 217 -12.94 22.51 -10.84
CA GLU A 217 -13.21 23.29 -9.62
C GLU A 217 -13.04 22.49 -8.33
N ALA A 218 -12.94 21.16 -8.39
CA ALA A 218 -12.63 20.30 -7.25
C ALA A 218 -11.15 20.38 -6.81
N TYR A 219 -10.28 20.93 -7.66
CA TYR A 219 -8.85 20.97 -7.44
C TYR A 219 -8.36 22.35 -6.99
N ARG A 220 -7.24 22.37 -6.26
CA ARG A 220 -6.56 23.58 -5.78
C ARG A 220 -5.12 23.58 -6.26
N ASP A 221 -4.41 24.67 -6.01
CA ASP A 221 -3.04 24.89 -6.46
C ASP A 221 -1.98 24.01 -5.77
N ASP A 222 -2.40 23.02 -4.99
CA ASP A 222 -1.55 22.01 -4.34
C ASP A 222 -1.43 20.70 -5.13
N ARG A 223 -2.15 20.58 -6.26
CA ARG A 223 -2.13 19.39 -7.11
C ARG A 223 -1.01 19.39 -8.14
N PHE A 224 -0.50 18.20 -8.42
CA PHE A 224 0.32 17.87 -9.57
C PHE A 224 -0.11 16.50 -10.11
N PHE A 225 -0.32 16.37 -11.42
CA PHE A 225 -0.84 15.15 -12.02
C PHE A 225 0.22 14.43 -12.84
N VAL A 226 0.25 13.10 -12.72
CA VAL A 226 0.90 12.22 -13.68
C VAL A 226 -0.16 11.27 -14.23
N SER A 227 -0.36 11.26 -15.54
CA SER A 227 -1.33 10.38 -16.20
C SER A 227 -0.65 9.48 -17.23
N TYR A 228 -1.27 8.35 -17.53
CA TYR A 228 -0.86 7.45 -18.61
C TYR A 228 -1.86 7.48 -19.76
N GLY A 229 -1.36 7.65 -20.98
CA GLY A 229 -2.13 7.63 -22.21
C GLY A 229 -2.85 8.94 -22.49
N GLU A 230 -3.82 9.30 -21.65
CA GLU A 230 -4.70 10.46 -21.87
C GLU A 230 -4.41 11.61 -20.90
N GLN A 231 -4.66 12.83 -21.37
CA GLN A 231 -4.61 14.02 -20.53
C GLN A 231 -5.93 14.16 -19.75
N PRO A 232 -5.92 14.13 -18.41
CA PRO A 232 -7.14 14.28 -17.62
C PRO A 232 -7.66 15.72 -17.70
N SER A 233 -8.99 15.87 -17.63
CA SER A 233 -9.67 17.18 -17.66
C SER A 233 -9.62 17.87 -16.28
N VAL A 234 -8.45 18.35 -15.90
CA VAL A 234 -8.17 18.92 -14.56
C VAL A 234 -7.98 20.44 -14.56
N GLY A 235 -8.37 21.13 -15.62
CA GLY A 235 -8.20 22.59 -15.76
C GLY A 235 -6.74 23.00 -15.89
N ASP A 236 -6.34 24.07 -15.20
CA ASP A 236 -4.99 24.66 -15.26
C ASP A 236 -3.95 23.92 -14.38
N GLN A 237 -4.30 22.75 -13.83
CA GLN A 237 -3.38 21.97 -13.01
C GLN A 237 -2.22 21.44 -13.87
N PRO A 238 -0.98 21.42 -13.35
CA PRO A 238 0.15 20.86 -14.08
C PRO A 238 -0.03 19.35 -14.24
N VAL A 239 0.18 18.88 -15.47
CA VAL A 239 0.04 17.47 -15.85
C VAL A 239 1.29 17.01 -16.60
N VAL A 240 1.84 15.87 -16.18
CA VAL A 240 2.76 15.07 -16.98
C VAL A 240 2.00 13.91 -17.58
N VAL A 241 1.98 13.79 -18.91
CA VAL A 241 1.36 12.66 -19.61
C VAL A 241 2.47 11.70 -20.06
N LEU A 242 2.47 10.50 -19.48
CA LEU A 242 3.34 9.40 -19.86
C LEU A 242 2.62 8.52 -20.89
N PRO A 243 3.36 7.87 -21.81
CA PRO A 243 2.74 6.98 -22.79
C PRO A 243 2.18 5.73 -22.10
N ASP A 244 0.93 5.37 -22.40
CA ASP A 244 0.42 4.04 -22.07
C ASP A 244 0.96 3.03 -23.10
N ARG A 245 1.82 2.13 -22.63
CA ARG A 245 2.39 1.03 -23.43
C ARG A 245 1.91 -0.34 -22.95
N GLY A 246 0.90 -0.38 -22.09
CA GLY A 246 0.35 -1.60 -21.52
C GLY A 246 1.28 -2.32 -20.54
N ALA A 247 0.79 -3.47 -20.04
CA ALA A 247 1.40 -4.21 -18.95
C ALA A 247 2.84 -4.70 -19.21
N ALA A 248 3.18 -5.05 -20.45
CA ALA A 248 4.52 -5.53 -20.81
C ALA A 248 5.63 -4.50 -20.52
N HIS A 249 5.29 -3.21 -20.51
CA HIS A 249 6.24 -2.12 -20.23
C HIS A 249 6.29 -1.71 -18.75
N LEU A 250 5.54 -2.35 -17.85
CA LEU A 250 5.56 -2.00 -16.42
C LEU A 250 6.96 -2.16 -15.80
N GLY A 251 7.80 -3.05 -16.32
CA GLY A 251 9.21 -3.14 -15.94
C GLY A 251 9.95 -1.81 -16.08
N ALA A 252 9.73 -1.11 -17.18
CA ALA A 252 10.28 0.23 -17.41
C ALA A 252 9.73 1.24 -16.39
N GLU A 253 8.44 1.19 -16.09
CA GLU A 253 7.81 2.11 -15.15
C GLU A 253 8.26 1.88 -13.70
N PHE A 254 8.45 0.63 -13.27
CA PHE A 254 9.06 0.34 -11.96
C PHE A 254 10.40 1.06 -11.82
N PHE A 255 11.31 0.90 -12.79
CA PHE A 255 12.60 1.57 -12.72
C PHE A 255 12.48 3.10 -12.79
N ARG A 256 11.66 3.64 -13.70
CA ARG A 256 11.45 5.09 -13.85
C ARG A 256 11.00 5.72 -12.54
N TRP A 257 10.02 5.12 -11.86
CA TRP A 257 9.46 5.64 -10.63
C TRP A 257 10.41 5.49 -9.43
N GLU A 258 11.19 4.40 -9.36
CA GLU A 258 12.26 4.25 -8.37
C GLU A 258 13.28 5.38 -8.50
N PHE A 259 13.74 5.65 -9.72
CA PHE A 259 14.69 6.74 -9.99
C PHE A 259 14.08 8.11 -9.69
N ALA A 260 12.86 8.37 -10.19
CA ALA A 260 12.16 9.63 -10.00
C ALA A 260 11.91 9.92 -8.51
N THR A 261 11.53 8.90 -7.73
CA THR A 261 11.30 9.04 -6.29
C THR A 261 12.59 9.35 -5.54
N ALA A 262 13.70 8.70 -5.90
CA ALA A 262 15.00 8.98 -5.29
C ALA A 262 15.43 10.42 -5.55
N LEU A 263 15.29 10.91 -6.79
CA LEU A 263 15.62 12.29 -7.14
C LEU A 263 14.66 13.29 -6.48
N ALA A 264 13.35 13.04 -6.47
CA ALA A 264 12.38 13.90 -5.79
C ALA A 264 12.68 14.01 -4.28
N GLY A 265 13.04 12.90 -3.63
CA GLY A 265 13.52 12.90 -2.25
C GLY A 265 14.78 13.75 -2.06
N TRP A 266 15.76 13.63 -2.97
CA TRP A 266 16.96 14.47 -2.94
C TRP A 266 16.65 15.96 -3.12
N VAL A 267 15.76 16.33 -4.05
CA VAL A 267 15.28 17.71 -4.25
C VAL A 267 14.61 18.25 -2.98
N LEU A 268 13.85 17.40 -2.29
CA LEU A 268 13.26 17.70 -0.99
C LEU A 268 14.24 17.62 0.18
N GLY A 269 15.52 17.35 -0.05
CA GLY A 269 16.57 17.33 0.97
C GLY A 269 16.39 16.24 2.03
N ILE A 270 15.81 15.10 1.66
CA ILE A 270 15.55 13.95 2.53
C ILE A 270 16.19 12.68 1.96
N ASN A 271 16.49 11.72 2.82
CA ASN A 271 17.00 10.41 2.38
C ASN A 271 15.84 9.53 1.88
N PRO A 272 15.76 9.17 0.59
CA PRO A 272 14.64 8.39 0.05
C PRO A 272 14.70 6.89 0.44
N PHE A 273 15.78 6.42 1.07
CA PHE A 273 16.03 4.99 1.30
C PHE A 273 15.81 4.51 2.75
N ASP A 274 15.62 5.41 3.72
CA ASP A 274 15.32 5.05 5.12
C ASP A 274 13.82 5.14 5.47
N GLN A 275 13.45 4.80 6.71
CA GLN A 275 12.06 4.81 7.21
C GLN A 275 11.98 4.93 8.75
N PRO A 276 12.32 6.09 9.34
CA PRO A 276 12.47 6.21 10.78
C PRO A 276 11.15 6.18 11.59
N ASN A 277 9.98 6.46 10.98
CA ASN A 277 8.75 6.72 11.73
C ASN A 277 7.77 5.53 11.79
N VAL A 278 8.08 4.41 11.13
CA VAL A 278 7.24 3.20 11.16
C VAL A 278 7.33 2.40 12.47
N ALA A 279 8.39 2.62 13.26
CA ALA A 279 8.65 1.84 14.48
C ALA A 279 7.64 2.13 15.60
N SER A 280 7.18 3.38 15.73
CA SER A 280 6.28 3.81 16.81
C SER A 280 4.95 3.05 16.84
N ALA A 281 4.28 2.91 15.68
CA ALA A 281 3.02 2.18 15.59
C ALA A 281 3.21 0.67 15.83
N LYS A 282 4.32 0.10 15.38
CA LYS A 282 4.66 -1.31 15.63
C LYS A 282 4.87 -1.56 17.12
N GLN A 283 5.58 -0.67 17.80
CA GLN A 283 5.78 -0.74 19.24
C GLN A 283 4.46 -0.59 20.00
N ALA A 284 3.65 0.42 19.68
CA ALA A 284 2.36 0.63 20.33
C ALA A 284 1.41 -0.58 20.15
N THR A 285 1.41 -1.19 18.95
CA THR A 285 0.66 -2.43 18.68
C THR A 285 1.14 -3.57 19.58
N ALA A 286 2.45 -3.78 19.68
CA ALA A 286 3.03 -4.84 20.52
C ALA A 286 2.67 -4.65 22.00
N GLU A 287 2.79 -3.43 22.53
CA GLU A 287 2.43 -3.09 23.92
C GLU A 287 0.95 -3.39 24.22
N ILE A 288 0.05 -3.09 23.28
CA ILE A 288 -1.38 -3.39 23.42
C ILE A 288 -1.63 -4.90 23.46
N LEU A 289 -0.97 -5.65 22.56
CA LEU A 289 -1.10 -7.11 22.52
C LEU A 289 -0.53 -7.78 23.78
N GLU A 290 0.59 -7.28 24.31
CA GLU A 290 1.20 -7.76 25.55
C GLU A 290 0.33 -7.47 26.77
N ALA A 291 -0.35 -6.31 26.80
CA ALA A 291 -1.28 -5.97 27.87
C ALA A 291 -2.55 -6.85 27.88
N GLY A 292 -2.89 -7.47 26.74
CA GLY A 292 -4.04 -8.37 26.61
C GLY A 292 -5.40 -7.68 26.64
N THR A 293 -5.45 -6.34 26.58
CA THR A 293 -6.69 -5.55 26.54
C THR A 293 -6.69 -4.57 25.37
N THR A 294 -7.70 -4.69 24.51
CA THR A 294 -7.97 -3.77 23.38
C THR A 294 -9.13 -2.83 23.70
N GLU A 295 -9.19 -2.34 24.95
CA GLU A 295 -10.30 -1.46 25.38
C GLU A 295 -10.25 -0.15 24.58
N ALA A 296 -11.30 0.05 23.77
CA ALA A 296 -11.28 1.06 22.73
C ALA A 296 -11.65 2.44 23.31
N PRO A 297 -10.99 3.54 22.91
CA PRO A 297 -11.20 4.88 23.49
C PRO A 297 -12.54 5.55 23.11
N GLY A 298 -13.56 4.79 22.72
CA GLY A 298 -14.81 5.30 22.14
C GLY A 298 -14.66 5.73 20.67
N LEU A 299 -15.71 6.34 20.14
CA LEU A 299 -15.76 6.97 18.82
C LEU A 299 -15.72 8.49 19.03
N ASP A 300 -14.98 9.18 18.16
CA ASP A 300 -14.80 10.63 18.16
C ASP A 300 -15.86 11.32 17.28
N ASP A 301 -16.00 12.63 17.44
CA ASP A 301 -16.86 13.49 16.61
C ASP A 301 -16.16 13.84 15.28
N VAL A 302 -16.63 13.23 14.19
CA VAL A 302 -16.09 13.44 12.84
C VAL A 302 -16.44 14.83 12.29
N GLU A 303 -17.58 15.41 12.64
CA GLU A 303 -17.94 16.76 12.20
C GLU A 303 -16.99 17.80 12.81
N ALA A 304 -16.68 17.64 14.10
CA ALA A 304 -15.71 18.48 14.79
C ALA A 304 -14.29 18.36 14.20
N LEU A 305 -13.91 17.18 13.69
CA LEU A 305 -12.66 17.00 12.95
C LEU A 305 -12.72 17.72 11.59
N LEU A 306 -13.78 17.48 10.81
CA LEU A 306 -13.93 18.02 9.45
C LEU A 306 -14.03 19.55 9.45
N ALA A 307 -14.55 20.17 10.50
CA ALA A 307 -14.56 21.63 10.69
C ALA A 307 -13.14 22.24 10.79
N GLN A 308 -12.10 21.42 11.00
CA GLN A 308 -10.70 21.86 11.08
C GLN A 308 -9.95 21.79 9.74
N VAL A 309 -10.57 21.28 8.68
CA VAL A 309 -9.97 21.16 7.35
C VAL A 309 -9.72 22.55 6.75
N LYS A 310 -8.53 22.77 6.20
CA LYS A 310 -8.07 24.03 5.62
C LYS A 310 -7.46 23.80 4.24
N PRO A 311 -7.35 24.83 3.38
CA PRO A 311 -6.62 24.73 2.12
C PRO A 311 -5.19 24.21 2.32
N GLY A 312 -4.74 23.29 1.46
CA GLY A 312 -3.46 22.59 1.56
C GLY A 312 -3.45 21.34 2.45
N ASP A 313 -4.54 21.10 3.20
CA ASP A 313 -4.72 19.83 3.89
C ASP A 313 -5.01 18.68 2.91
N TYR A 314 -4.98 17.45 3.43
CA TYR A 314 -5.59 16.30 2.78
C TYR A 314 -6.36 15.47 3.80
N ILE A 315 -7.40 14.76 3.35
CA ILE A 315 -8.17 13.85 4.18
C ILE A 315 -7.79 12.41 3.85
N ALA A 316 -7.39 11.63 4.86
CA ALA A 316 -7.07 10.22 4.69
C ALA A 316 -8.10 9.33 5.41
N LEU A 317 -8.77 8.48 4.63
CA LEU A 317 -9.63 7.42 5.15
C LEU A 317 -8.78 6.20 5.48
N GLN A 318 -8.74 5.85 6.76
CA GLN A 318 -7.93 4.76 7.31
C GLN A 318 -8.84 3.61 7.76
N ALA A 319 -9.05 2.64 6.88
CA ALA A 319 -10.08 1.62 7.02
C ALA A 319 -9.57 0.33 7.68
N PHE A 320 -9.82 0.16 8.97
CA PHE A 320 -9.70 -1.11 9.71
C PHE A 320 -11.06 -1.82 9.78
N VAL A 321 -11.69 -1.98 8.63
CA VAL A 321 -12.98 -2.66 8.44
C VAL A 321 -12.82 -3.83 7.48
N ASP A 322 -13.84 -4.66 7.37
CA ASP A 322 -13.87 -5.74 6.37
C ASP A 322 -13.73 -5.20 4.93
N PRO A 323 -12.69 -5.55 4.16
CA PRO A 323 -12.41 -4.98 2.84
C PRO A 323 -13.24 -5.62 1.71
N THR A 324 -14.57 -5.67 1.89
CA THR A 324 -15.53 -6.11 0.85
C THR A 324 -15.62 -5.09 -0.29
N GLU A 325 -16.14 -5.52 -1.44
CA GLU A 325 -16.44 -4.61 -2.56
C GLU A 325 -17.42 -3.50 -2.14
N GLU A 326 -18.49 -3.86 -1.41
CA GLU A 326 -19.44 -2.88 -0.86
C GLU A 326 -18.74 -1.84 0.03
N ALA A 327 -17.87 -2.28 0.96
CA ALA A 327 -17.14 -1.37 1.83
C ALA A 327 -16.20 -0.45 1.03
N ARG A 328 -15.53 -0.97 -0.01
CA ARG A 328 -14.68 -0.17 -0.91
C ARG A 328 -15.49 0.89 -1.64
N ASP A 329 -16.60 0.50 -2.25
CA ASP A 329 -17.49 1.41 -2.98
C ASP A 329 -18.03 2.53 -2.10
N ASP A 330 -18.45 2.18 -0.87
CA ASP A 330 -18.92 3.16 0.10
C ASP A 330 -17.82 4.13 0.56
N LEU A 331 -16.60 3.61 0.76
CA LEU A 331 -15.45 4.44 1.12
C LEU A 331 -14.98 5.32 -0.04
N GLN A 332 -15.08 4.82 -1.29
CA GLN A 332 -14.77 5.60 -2.48
C GLN A 332 -15.79 6.73 -2.68
N ARG A 333 -17.09 6.46 -2.50
CA ARG A 333 -18.12 7.51 -2.49
C ARG A 333 -17.85 8.56 -1.40
N ALA A 334 -17.50 8.11 -0.19
CA ALA A 334 -17.19 9.01 0.91
C ALA A 334 -15.95 9.88 0.61
N ARG A 335 -14.89 9.27 0.07
CA ARG A 335 -13.67 9.94 -0.38
C ARG A 335 -13.99 11.08 -1.37
N LEU A 336 -14.74 10.78 -2.42
CA LEU A 336 -15.08 11.77 -3.45
C LEU A 336 -15.98 12.89 -2.91
N ALA A 337 -16.96 12.56 -2.08
CA ALA A 337 -17.82 13.55 -1.42
C ALA A 337 -17.01 14.51 -0.53
N LEU A 338 -16.02 14.00 0.20
CA LEU A 338 -15.12 14.81 1.02
C LEU A 338 -14.22 15.70 0.15
N ARG A 339 -13.65 15.17 -0.94
CA ARG A 339 -12.88 15.97 -1.90
C ARG A 339 -13.71 17.14 -2.43
N ASP A 340 -14.91 16.86 -2.92
CA ASP A 340 -15.76 17.86 -3.57
C ASP A 340 -16.25 18.91 -2.58
N ARG A 341 -16.56 18.50 -1.34
CA ARG A 341 -17.02 19.40 -0.27
C ARG A 341 -15.93 20.34 0.24
N PHE A 342 -14.71 19.84 0.40
CA PHE A 342 -13.62 20.59 1.06
C PHE A 342 -12.58 21.14 0.07
N GLY A 343 -12.57 20.67 -1.17
CA GLY A 343 -11.57 21.05 -2.18
C GLY A 343 -10.16 20.65 -1.78
N VAL A 344 -9.99 19.52 -1.10
CA VAL A 344 -8.69 18.99 -0.65
C VAL A 344 -8.44 17.61 -1.24
N ALA A 345 -7.17 17.22 -1.35
CA ALA A 345 -6.81 15.86 -1.74
C ALA A 345 -7.35 14.83 -0.76
N THR A 346 -7.73 13.66 -1.27
CA THR A 346 -8.25 12.56 -0.44
C THR A 346 -7.55 11.24 -0.74
N THR A 347 -7.23 10.46 0.28
CA THR A 347 -6.65 9.12 0.15
C THR A 347 -7.48 8.08 0.89
N LEU A 348 -7.41 6.83 0.45
CA LEU A 348 -8.11 5.69 1.04
C LEU A 348 -7.13 4.53 1.18
N GLY A 349 -6.91 4.08 2.42
CA GLY A 349 -6.05 2.95 2.72
C GLY A 349 -6.74 1.96 3.66
N PHE A 350 -6.73 0.67 3.30
CA PHE A 350 -7.15 -0.40 4.20
C PHE A 350 -6.01 -0.80 5.14
N GLY A 351 -6.32 -0.91 6.42
CA GLY A 351 -5.40 -1.37 7.46
C GLY A 351 -5.38 -2.91 7.54
N PRO A 352 -4.27 -3.49 8.01
CA PRO A 352 -2.98 -2.87 8.30
C PRO A 352 -2.09 -2.54 7.07
N ARG A 353 -2.51 -2.86 5.83
CA ARG A 353 -1.69 -2.65 4.61
C ARG A 353 -1.08 -1.24 4.55
N TYR A 354 -1.90 -0.20 4.71
CA TYR A 354 -1.41 1.18 4.57
C TYR A 354 -0.39 1.57 5.65
N LEU A 355 -0.32 0.86 6.78
CA LEU A 355 0.70 1.10 7.82
C LEU A 355 2.12 0.85 7.28
N HIS A 356 2.23 0.01 6.26
CA HIS A 356 3.44 -0.29 5.48
C HIS A 356 3.40 0.38 4.09
N SER A 357 2.62 1.45 3.90
CA SER A 357 2.71 2.32 2.73
C SER A 357 2.72 3.79 3.18
N THR A 358 1.55 4.38 3.33
CA THR A 358 1.37 5.80 3.67
C THR A 358 1.59 6.10 5.16
N GLY A 359 1.66 5.07 6.02
CA GLY A 359 1.86 5.21 7.45
C GLY A 359 3.11 6.00 7.87
N GLN A 360 4.19 5.95 7.08
CA GLN A 360 5.39 6.76 7.26
C GLN A 360 5.09 8.25 7.02
N LEU A 361 4.45 8.59 5.89
CA LEU A 361 4.02 9.95 5.55
C LEU A 361 3.02 10.52 6.57
N HIS A 362 2.05 9.74 7.01
CA HIS A 362 1.05 10.17 7.99
C HIS A 362 1.66 10.65 9.31
N LYS A 363 2.81 10.09 9.69
CA LYS A 363 3.50 10.36 10.96
C LYS A 363 4.70 11.28 10.81
N GLY A 364 5.49 11.11 9.75
CA GLY A 364 6.74 11.82 9.50
C GLY A 364 6.62 13.00 8.54
N GLY A 365 5.53 13.09 7.76
CA GLY A 365 5.32 14.13 6.76
C GLY A 365 4.79 15.46 7.32
N PRO A 366 4.41 16.40 6.43
CA PRO A 366 3.84 17.69 6.84
C PRO A 366 2.60 17.53 7.71
N ASN A 367 2.30 18.49 8.60
CA ASN A 367 1.09 18.45 9.45
C ASN A 367 -0.19 18.91 8.73
N SER A 368 -0.34 18.51 7.47
CA SER A 368 -1.49 18.78 6.60
C SER A 368 -2.52 17.65 6.58
N GLY A 369 -2.23 16.50 7.21
CA GLY A 369 -3.15 15.35 7.24
C GLY A 369 -4.29 15.51 8.24
N VAL A 370 -5.50 15.18 7.78
CA VAL A 370 -6.72 15.02 8.58
C VAL A 370 -7.19 13.58 8.43
N PHE A 371 -7.15 12.82 9.52
CA PHE A 371 -7.26 11.36 9.48
C PHE A 371 -8.62 10.89 10.03
N ILE A 372 -9.35 10.11 9.23
CA ILE A 372 -10.59 9.47 9.65
C ILE A 372 -10.31 7.98 9.76
N GLN A 373 -10.08 7.51 11.00
CA GLN A 373 -9.88 6.09 11.27
C GLN A 373 -11.23 5.40 11.40
N LEU A 374 -11.49 4.46 10.51
CA LEU A 374 -12.73 3.70 10.44
C LEU A 374 -12.49 2.31 11.03
N VAL A 375 -13.34 1.94 11.98
CA VAL A 375 -13.35 0.59 12.58
C VAL A 375 -14.73 -0.02 12.42
N ASP A 376 -14.82 -1.34 12.55
CA ASP A 376 -16.10 -2.03 12.55
C ASP A 376 -17.00 -1.53 13.70
N GLU A 377 -18.29 -1.39 13.41
CA GLU A 377 -19.30 -1.08 14.42
C GLU A 377 -19.53 -2.28 15.35
N GLU A 378 -19.62 -3.47 14.76
CA GLU A 378 -19.64 -4.75 15.47
C GLU A 378 -18.84 -5.79 14.68
N ARG A 379 -17.93 -6.50 15.36
CA ARG A 379 -17.17 -7.61 14.79
C ARG A 379 -17.88 -8.93 15.09
N LYS A 380 -18.50 -9.54 14.07
CA LYS A 380 -19.31 -10.76 14.24
C LYS A 380 -18.51 -12.00 14.58
N ASN A 381 -17.32 -12.13 13.98
CA ASN A 381 -16.48 -13.31 14.09
C ASN A 381 -15.05 -12.92 14.44
N ASP A 382 -14.39 -13.79 15.20
CA ASP A 382 -12.97 -13.68 15.51
C ASP A 382 -12.29 -15.03 15.33
N ILE A 383 -11.05 -15.03 14.83
CA ILE A 383 -10.30 -16.22 14.46
C ILE A 383 -9.03 -16.29 15.33
N PRO A 384 -8.83 -17.35 16.13
CA PRO A 384 -7.60 -17.52 16.89
C PRO A 384 -6.40 -17.72 15.95
N ILE A 385 -5.24 -17.15 16.30
CA ILE A 385 -4.00 -17.39 15.55
C ILE A 385 -3.24 -18.53 16.24
N PRO A 386 -2.98 -19.65 15.55
CA PRO A 386 -2.24 -20.78 16.14
C PRO A 386 -0.88 -20.34 16.71
N GLY A 387 -0.60 -20.76 17.94
CA GLY A 387 0.67 -20.44 18.63
C GLY A 387 0.80 -18.99 19.12
N LYS A 388 -0.24 -18.16 19.02
CA LYS A 388 -0.25 -16.79 19.55
C LYS A 388 -1.25 -16.66 20.71
N PRO A 389 -1.00 -15.77 21.68
CA PRO A 389 -1.91 -15.52 22.79
C PRO A 389 -3.10 -14.62 22.41
N PHE A 390 -3.22 -14.22 21.15
CA PHE A 390 -4.25 -13.32 20.62
C PHE A 390 -4.81 -13.84 19.29
N SER A 391 -5.98 -13.34 18.93
CA SER A 391 -6.70 -13.63 17.69
C SER A 391 -6.44 -12.59 16.60
N PHE A 392 -6.95 -12.82 15.39
CA PHE A 392 -6.93 -11.84 14.29
C PHE A 392 -7.73 -10.58 14.62
N GLY A 393 -8.87 -10.69 15.31
CA GLY A 393 -9.66 -9.57 15.81
C GLY A 393 -8.87 -8.72 16.81
N ALA A 394 -8.27 -9.36 17.81
CA ALA A 394 -7.38 -8.66 18.75
C ALA A 394 -6.19 -8.00 18.04
N LEU A 395 -5.63 -8.64 17.02
CA LEU A 395 -4.53 -8.12 16.22
C LEU A 395 -4.94 -6.85 15.44
N ILE A 396 -6.04 -6.88 14.69
CA ILE A 396 -6.46 -5.71 13.91
C ILE A 396 -6.90 -4.55 14.83
N ASP A 397 -7.54 -4.84 15.96
CA ASP A 397 -7.90 -3.81 16.94
C ASP A 397 -6.67 -3.17 17.59
N ALA A 398 -5.66 -3.98 17.91
CA ALA A 398 -4.38 -3.48 18.42
C ALA A 398 -3.62 -2.65 17.38
N GLN A 399 -3.68 -3.03 16.09
CA GLN A 399 -3.07 -2.26 15.00
C GLN A 399 -3.77 -0.91 14.80
N ALA A 400 -5.11 -0.89 14.81
CA ALA A 400 -5.90 0.34 14.71
C ALA A 400 -5.60 1.28 15.89
N LEU A 401 -5.62 0.75 17.12
CA LEU A 401 -5.36 1.54 18.32
C LEU A 401 -3.90 1.99 18.41
N GLY A 402 -2.95 1.16 18.01
CA GLY A 402 -1.52 1.49 17.94
C GLY A 402 -1.25 2.64 16.96
N ASP A 403 -1.91 2.63 15.80
CA ASP A 403 -1.83 3.72 14.83
C ASP A 403 -2.48 5.00 15.37
N LEU A 404 -3.68 4.91 15.97
CA LEU A 404 -4.38 6.04 16.56
C LEU A 404 -3.54 6.72 17.66
N ARG A 405 -2.95 5.93 18.56
CA ARG A 405 -2.05 6.43 19.62
C ARG A 405 -0.85 7.14 19.02
N SER A 406 -0.26 6.57 17.97
CA SER A 406 0.91 7.16 17.29
C SER A 406 0.57 8.48 16.60
N LEU A 407 -0.59 8.56 15.92
CA LEU A 407 -1.06 9.79 15.28
C LEU A 407 -1.33 10.89 16.32
N ARG A 408 -2.05 10.56 17.41
CA ARG A 408 -2.33 11.52 18.49
C ARG A 408 -1.04 11.99 19.18
N ALA A 409 -0.10 11.08 19.45
CA ALA A 409 1.20 11.41 20.03
C ALA A 409 2.05 12.32 19.12
N ALA A 410 1.91 12.17 17.80
CA ALA A 410 2.54 13.05 16.80
C ALA A 410 1.76 14.36 16.56
N GLY A 411 0.72 14.66 17.35
CA GLY A 411 -0.08 15.88 17.23
C GLY A 411 -0.90 15.97 15.94
N ARG A 412 -1.26 14.81 15.37
CA ARG A 412 -2.08 14.73 14.15
C ARG A 412 -3.56 14.90 14.47
N ARG A 413 -4.29 15.51 13.53
CA ARG A 413 -5.75 15.67 13.58
C ARG A 413 -6.39 14.34 13.16
N VAL A 414 -6.92 13.59 14.11
CA VAL A 414 -7.49 12.26 13.87
C VAL A 414 -8.78 12.06 14.65
N ALA A 415 -9.77 11.45 14.01
CA ALA A 415 -11.00 10.98 14.63
C ALA A 415 -11.20 9.49 14.30
N ARG A 416 -11.54 8.70 15.32
CA ARG A 416 -11.94 7.31 15.19
C ARG A 416 -13.47 7.22 15.11
N THR A 417 -14.00 6.58 14.08
CA THR A 417 -15.45 6.47 13.84
C THR A 417 -15.79 5.13 13.16
N THR A 418 -17.06 4.93 12.83
CA THR A 418 -17.54 3.81 12.01
C THR A 418 -17.94 4.29 10.62
N LEU A 419 -18.04 3.38 9.66
CA LEU A 419 -18.53 3.70 8.32
C LEU A 419 -19.97 4.24 8.35
N SER A 420 -20.82 3.70 9.24
CA SER A 420 -22.20 4.15 9.43
C SER A 420 -22.29 5.59 9.94
N GLN A 421 -21.43 5.99 10.87
CA GLN A 421 -21.34 7.37 11.35
C GLN A 421 -20.80 8.31 10.27
N LEU A 422 -19.74 7.93 9.55
CA LEU A 422 -19.20 8.74 8.45
C LEU A 422 -20.26 9.02 7.38
N ARG A 423 -21.06 8.02 7.01
CA ARG A 423 -22.17 8.18 6.04
C ARG A 423 -23.19 9.24 6.46
N ARG A 424 -23.49 9.35 7.76
CA ARG A 424 -24.43 10.38 8.26
C ARG A 424 -23.88 11.80 8.16
N VAL A 425 -22.55 11.95 8.20
CA VAL A 425 -21.87 13.25 8.16
C VAL A 425 -21.69 13.76 6.72
N ILE A 426 -21.50 12.84 5.77
CA ILE A 426 -21.28 13.16 4.34
C ILE A 426 -22.55 13.13 3.50
N GLY A 427 -23.60 12.42 3.97
CA GLY A 427 -24.83 12.13 3.25
C GLY A 427 -25.87 13.25 3.25
#